data_AF-A0A8J6IWI3-F1
#
_entry.id   AF-A0A8J6IWI3-F1
#
_cell.length_a   1.000
_cell.length_b   1.000
_cell.length_c   1.000
_cell.angle_alpha   90.00
_cell.angle_beta   90.00
_cell.angle_gamma   90.00
#
_symmetry.space_group_name_H-M   'P 1'
#
loop_
_entity.id
_entity.type
_entity.pdbx_description
1 polymer ?
#
loop_
_entity_poly.entity_id
_entity_poly.type
_entity_poly.pdbx_seq_one_letter_code
_entity_poly.pdbx_strand_id
1 'polypeptide(L)' 'MIDAKKELQYRLAIRMLEHLSEKGLLSAKELAYAKGLAREKYAPQTVRE' A
#
# COMPACT_ATOMS: atom_id res chain seq x y z
N MET A 1 -14.39 -7.92 -14.20
CA MET A 1 -13.87 -8.73 -13.07
C MET A 1 -12.97 -7.84 -12.25
N ILE A 2 -13.28 -7.65 -10.97
CA ILE A 2 -12.36 -7.00 -10.03
C ILE A 2 -11.09 -7.85 -10.01
N ASP A 3 -9.94 -7.20 -10.17
CA ASP A 3 -8.63 -7.83 -10.14
C ASP A 3 -8.29 -8.14 -8.67
N ALA A 4 -9.02 -9.11 -8.08
CA ALA A 4 -9.00 -9.43 -6.65
C ALA A 4 -7.59 -9.76 -6.15
N LYS A 5 -6.72 -10.24 -7.05
CA LYS A 5 -5.29 -10.43 -6.80
C LYS A 5 -4.57 -9.12 -6.51
N LYS A 6 -4.81 -8.06 -7.28
CA LYS A 6 -4.21 -6.73 -7.05
C LYS A 6 -4.76 -6.08 -5.78
N GLU A 7 -6.04 -6.29 -5.49
CA GLU A 7 -6.70 -5.84 -4.26
C GLU A 7 -6.03 -6.45 -3.00
N LEU A 8 -5.83 -7.77 -3.01
CA LEU A 8 -5.15 -8.50 -1.94
C LEU A 8 -3.68 -8.10 -1.81
N GLN A 9 -2.98 -7.94 -2.93
CA GLN A 9 -1.58 -7.50 -2.94
C GLN A 9 -1.43 -6.07 -2.41
N TYR A 10 -2.35 -5.17 -2.76
CA TYR A 10 -2.37 -3.82 -2.22
C TYR A 10 -2.57 -3.83 -0.70
N ARG A 11 -3.58 -4.55 -0.20
CA ARG A 11 -3.84 -4.65 1.25
C ARG A 11 -2.65 -5.24 2.01
N LEU A 12 -1.99 -6.25 1.44
CA LEU A 12 -0.79 -6.84 2.04
C LEU A 12 0.38 -5.86 2.05
N ALA A 13 0.63 -5.15 0.95
CA ALA A 13 1.68 -4.14 0.87
C ALA A 13 1.47 -3.00 1.88
N ILE A 14 0.24 -2.49 2.02
CA ILE A 14 -0.08 -1.44 2.99
C ILE A 14 0.17 -1.93 4.42
N ARG A 15 -0.29 -3.13 4.79
CA ARG A 15 -0.02 -3.70 6.12
C ARG A 15 1.46 -3.89 6.41
N MET A 16 2.25 -4.33 5.42
CA MET A 16 3.69 -4.47 5.60
C MET A 16 4.37 -3.12 5.82
N LEU A 17 3.97 -2.10 5.08
CA LEU A 17 4.49 -0.74 5.24
C LEU A 17 4.14 -0.15 6.61
N GLU A 18 2.91 -0.37 7.09
CA GLU A 18 2.48 0.06 8.43
C GLU A 18 3.27 -0.66 9.52
N HIS A 19 3.45 -1.98 9.42
CA HIS A 19 4.27 -2.75 10.35
C HIS A 19 5.73 -2.32 10.39
N LEU A 20 6.30 -1.96 9.24
CA LEU A 20 7.66 -1.42 9.15
C LEU A 20 7.75 -0.02 9.78
N SER A 21 6.72 0.81 9.64
CA SER A 21 6.66 2.12 10.28
C SER A 21 6.47 2.02 11.80
N GLU A 22 5.64 1.10 12.28
CA GLU A 22 5.48 0.81 13.72
C GLU A 22 6.80 0.35 14.36
N LYS A 23 7.61 -0.40 13.61
CA LYS A 23 8.96 -0.80 14.03
C LYS A 23 10.01 0.32 13.94
N GLY A 24 9.63 1.52 13.50
CA GLY A 24 10.56 2.63 13.28
C GLY A 24 11.53 2.44 12.12
N LEU A 25 11.29 1.46 11.24
CA LEU A 25 12.11 1.19 10.05
C LEU A 25 11.78 2.12 8.88
N LEU A 26 10.62 2.79 8.94
CA LEU A 26 10.18 3.79 7.98
C LEU A 26 9.75 5.05 8.72
N SER A 27 10.29 6.19 8.28
CA SER A 27 9.78 7.50 8.68
C SER A 27 8.38 7.75 8.09
N ALA A 28 7.61 8.65 8.69
CA ALA A 28 6.28 9.01 8.18
C ALA A 28 6.29 9.48 6.72
N LYS A 29 7.39 10.09 6.27
CA LYS A 29 7.60 10.54 4.89
C LYS A 29 7.82 9.37 3.94
N GLU A 30 8.64 8.40 4.34
CA GLU A 30 8.90 7.18 3.55
C GLU A 30 7.66 6.29 3.50
N LEU A 31 6.89 6.21 4.59
CA LEU A 31 5.60 5.53 4.63
C LEU A 31 4.61 6.16 3.64
N ALA A 32 4.47 7.49 3.65
CA ALA A 32 3.58 8.20 2.73
C ALA A 32 3.99 7.98 1.26
N TYR A 33 5.29 8.03 0.96
CA TYR A 33 5.82 7.78 -0.36
C TYR A 33 5.57 6.32 -0.82
N ALA A 34 5.82 5.35 0.05
CA ALA A 34 5.60 3.94 -0.25
C ALA A 34 4.10 3.59 -0.41
N LYS A 35 3.21 4.22 0.37
CA LYS A 35 1.75 4.10 0.18
C LYS A 35 1.32 4.67 -1.18
N GLY A 36 1.92 5.79 -1.62
CA GLY A 36 1.72 6.35 -2.96
C GLY A 36 2.15 5.39 -4.07
N LEU A 37 3.36 4.82 -3.97
CA LEU A 37 3.87 3.81 -4.89
C LEU A 37 2.98 2.56 -4.94
N ALA A 38 2.48 2.10 -3.79
CA ALA A 38 1.55 0.96 -3.75
C ALA A 38 0.23 1.29 -4.46
N ARG A 39 -0.29 2.51 -4.32
CA ARG A 39 -1.51 2.95 -5.01
C ARG A 39 -1.32 2.99 -6.52
N GLU A 40 -0.17 3.47 -7.01
CA GLU A 40 0.13 3.54 -8.43
C GLU A 40 0.37 2.15 -9.04
N LYS A 41 1.15 1.30 -8.36
CA LYS A 41 1.53 -0.03 -8.84
C LYS A 41 0.37 -1.02 -8.88
N TYR A 42 -0.48 -1.01 -7.85
CA TYR A 42 -1.59 -1.96 -7.75
C TYR A 42 -2.90 -1.40 -8.29
N ALA A 43 -3.00 -0.07 -8.45
CA ALA A 43 -4.17 0.66 -8.95
C ALA A 43 -5.50 0.02 -8.51
N PRO A 44 -5.69 -0.22 -7.20
CA PRO A 44 -6.87 -0.93 -6.70
C PRO A 44 -8.12 -0.16 -7.12
N GLN A 45 -9.09 -0.87 -7.70
CA GLN A 45 -10.33 -0.25 -8.18
C GLN A 45 -11.13 0.39 -7.03
N THR A 46 -10.94 -0.09 -5.79
CA THR A 46 -11.53 0.47 -4.56
C THR A 46 -10.94 1.81 -4.13
N VAL A 47 -9.82 2.25 -4.72
CA VAL A 47 -9.16 3.55 -4.41
C VAL A 47 -9.14 4.46 -5.66
N ARG A 48 -10.05 4.21 -6.60
CA ARG A 48 -10.44 5.17 -7.65
C ARG A 48 -11.69 5.90 -7.15
N GLU A 49 -11.46 7.04 -6.51
CA GLU A 49 -12.47 8.11 -6.43
C GLU A 49 -12.48 8.90 -7.76
#